data_AF-A0A2J6SFV8-F1
#
_entry.id   AF-A0A2J6SFV8-F1
#
_cell.length_a   1.000
_cell.length_b   1.000
_cell.length_c   1.000
_cell.angle_alpha   90.00
_cell.angle_beta   90.00
_cell.angle_gamma   90.00
#
_symmetry.space_group_name_H-M   'P 1'
#
loop_
_entity.id
_entity.type
_entity.pdbx_description
1 polymer ?
#
loop_
_entity_poly.entity_id
_entity_poly.type
_entity_poly.pdbx_seq_one_letter_code
_entity_poly.pdbx_strand_id
1 'polypeptide(L)'
;MPFSLLALAALALCSTASALQKFQFTQFYPEYRQTFTKTITNNCSTVFQQYLSSPPGLLFNPSYTLVFNCLVANTQELIKSDMASSSVVLGLMPTILSLLGTTTPELALLSSRRPLLAFFLPIGSPPVNPIRAFDYHQPIEALKHGKSLLGGKFQSKYSRLIVLLELIATGAAFANIWTVTLQLGQWTVISTGCGFIWKEMIWVGSAVVIHLFGTLAFSFRTKVEHSGSTTSGTLVQRLIERLKRWAKSEFVSCRTQTKHTLIWQSENVWFLGLSWWASMATIAHIVYGTSTFSSATFIGQNDAVAVFARYATSVAVCRIVVAYELSGLRATIRVVEETESPSE
;
A
#
# COMPACT_ATOMS: atom_id res chain seq x y z
N MET A 1 -7.49 -23.04 7.15
CA MET A 1 -6.08 -23.23 6.75
C MET A 1 -5.36 -21.99 6.18
N PRO A 2 -5.99 -20.95 5.58
CA PRO A 2 -5.23 -19.77 5.09
C PRO A 2 -4.79 -18.80 6.21
N PHE A 3 -5.47 -18.78 7.36
CA PHE A 3 -5.09 -17.97 8.52
C PHE A 3 -3.75 -18.37 9.15
N SER A 4 -3.39 -19.66 9.06
CA SER A 4 -2.14 -20.18 9.63
C SER A 4 -0.91 -19.77 8.82
N LEU A 5 -1.04 -19.59 7.50
CA LEU A 5 0.05 -19.12 6.63
C LEU A 5 0.31 -17.62 6.76
N LEU A 6 -0.73 -16.80 6.94
CA LEU A 6 -0.61 -15.38 7.28
C LEU A 6 0.02 -15.18 8.66
N ALA A 7 -0.38 -15.99 9.64
CA ALA A 7 0.24 -15.99 10.96
C ALA A 7 1.70 -16.45 10.91
N LEU A 8 2.04 -17.47 10.11
CA LEU A 8 3.42 -17.94 9.93
C LEU A 8 4.30 -16.92 9.17
N ALA A 9 3.76 -16.23 8.17
CA ALA A 9 4.47 -15.15 7.48
C ALA A 9 4.67 -13.92 8.39
N ALA A 10 3.66 -13.56 9.18
CA ALA A 10 3.76 -12.51 10.20
C ALA A 10 4.76 -12.89 11.31
N LEU A 11 4.80 -14.17 11.73
CA LEU A 11 5.76 -14.70 12.70
C LEU A 11 7.18 -14.78 12.14
N ALA A 12 7.35 -15.11 10.85
CA ALA A 12 8.65 -15.11 10.18
C ALA A 12 9.21 -13.69 9.98
N LEU A 13 8.34 -12.70 9.74
CA LEU A 13 8.69 -11.28 9.72
C LEU A 13 8.99 -10.73 11.13
N CYS A 14 8.37 -11.27 12.18
CA CYS A 14 8.69 -10.94 13.58
C CYS A 14 10.10 -11.37 14.00
N SER A 15 10.56 -12.55 13.56
CA SER A 15 11.83 -13.14 14.04
C SER A 15 13.08 -12.39 13.57
N THR A 16 13.02 -11.67 12.45
CA THR A 16 14.13 -10.83 11.94
C THR A 16 14.11 -9.40 12.49
N ALA A 17 13.04 -8.98 13.17
CA ALA A 17 12.87 -7.63 13.70
C ALA A 17 13.66 -7.36 14.99
N SER A 18 14.09 -8.40 15.70
CA SER A 18 14.75 -8.30 17.02
C SER A 18 16.13 -7.62 16.96
N ALA A 19 16.85 -7.70 15.83
CA ALA A 19 18.16 -7.06 15.67
C ALA A 19 18.07 -5.56 15.33
N LEU A 20 16.89 -5.06 14.92
CA LEU A 20 16.68 -3.70 14.43
C LEU A 20 16.16 -2.72 15.52
N GLN A 21 16.02 -3.16 16.76
CA GLN A 21 15.25 -2.46 17.80
C GLN A 21 15.94 -1.21 18.42
N LYS A 22 17.22 -0.95 18.13
CA LYS A 22 18.03 0.09 18.80
C LYS A 22 18.26 1.38 18.00
N PHE A 23 17.52 1.61 16.91
CA PHE A 23 17.67 2.83 16.12
C PHE A 23 16.87 4.03 16.69
N GLN A 24 15.85 3.78 17.52
CA GLN A 24 15.06 4.85 18.14
C GLN A 24 15.91 5.67 19.13
N PHE A 25 15.61 6.96 19.24
CA PHE A 25 16.36 7.96 20.03
C PHE A 25 17.80 8.26 19.57
N THR A 26 18.31 7.59 18.53
CA THR A 26 19.65 7.87 17.99
C THR A 26 19.64 8.99 16.96
N GLN A 27 18.53 9.14 16.24
CA GLN A 27 18.32 10.12 15.19
C GLN A 27 16.92 10.71 15.35
N PHE A 28 16.79 11.99 14.98
CA PHE A 28 15.54 12.75 15.04
C PHE A 28 15.32 13.51 13.75
N TYR A 29 14.08 13.93 13.54
CA TYR A 29 13.69 14.81 12.45
C TYR A 29 14.37 16.19 12.53
N PRO A 30 14.76 16.80 11.39
CA PRO A 30 15.59 17.99 11.35
C PRO A 30 15.12 19.17 12.21
N GLU A 31 13.82 19.43 12.28
CA GLU A 31 13.22 20.59 12.95
C GLU A 31 13.65 20.72 14.42
N TYR A 32 13.59 19.62 15.16
CA TYR A 32 13.95 19.58 16.59
C TYR A 32 15.14 18.70 16.92
N ARG A 33 15.90 18.24 15.90
CA ARG A 33 17.04 17.33 16.07
C ARG A 33 18.03 17.83 17.11
N GLN A 34 18.48 19.07 16.96
CA GLN A 34 19.50 19.62 17.86
C GLN A 34 19.01 19.69 19.31
N THR A 35 17.73 20.03 19.50
CA THR A 35 17.12 20.12 20.82
C THR A 35 17.08 18.73 21.48
N PHE A 36 16.52 17.72 20.82
CA PHE A 36 16.43 16.38 21.39
C PHE A 36 17.80 15.72 21.60
N THR A 37 18.74 15.90 20.67
CA THR A 37 20.11 15.40 20.83
C THR A 37 20.79 16.04 22.04
N LYS A 38 20.69 17.37 22.22
CA LYS A 38 21.24 18.07 23.40
C LYS A 38 20.58 17.61 24.69
N THR A 39 19.26 17.43 24.69
CA THR A 39 18.53 16.94 25.87
C THR A 39 18.96 15.52 26.26
N ILE A 40 19.18 14.64 25.27
CA ILE A 40 19.74 13.30 25.53
C ILE A 40 21.13 13.38 26.15
N THR A 41 22.03 14.18 25.58
CA THR A 41 23.42 14.23 26.07
C THR A 41 23.55 14.89 27.44
N ASN A 42 22.74 15.93 27.71
CA ASN A 42 22.91 16.76 28.89
C ASN A 42 22.04 16.31 30.08
N ASN A 43 20.81 15.86 29.81
CA ASN A 43 19.82 15.61 30.87
C ASN A 43 19.47 14.12 30.99
N CYS A 44 19.47 13.38 29.87
CA CYS A 44 18.99 11.99 29.81
C CYS A 44 20.08 10.96 29.50
N SER A 45 21.36 11.29 29.70
CA SER A 45 22.48 10.46 29.27
C SER A 45 22.52 9.10 29.99
N THR A 46 22.28 9.09 31.30
CA THR A 46 22.27 7.87 32.12
C THR A 46 21.18 6.89 31.67
N VAL A 47 19.94 7.37 31.50
CA VAL A 47 18.82 6.53 31.05
C VAL A 47 18.99 6.07 29.61
N PHE A 48 19.61 6.90 28.76
CA PHE A 48 19.91 6.54 27.39
C PHE A 48 20.98 5.44 27.29
N GLN A 49 22.04 5.49 28.12
CA GLN A 49 23.03 4.42 28.18
C GLN A 49 22.42 3.10 28.66
N GLN A 50 21.47 3.15 29.61
CA GLN A 50 20.72 1.98 30.05
C GLN A 50 19.84 1.39 28.92
N TYR A 51 19.24 2.23 28.09
CA TYR A 51 18.53 1.78 26.89
C TYR A 51 19.46 1.07 25.90
N LEU A 52 20.66 1.62 25.67
CA LEU A 52 21.65 1.01 24.77
C LEU A 52 22.21 -0.31 25.29
N SER A 53 22.39 -0.46 26.61
CA SER A 53 22.91 -1.68 27.23
C SER A 53 21.87 -2.78 27.41
N SER A 54 20.58 -2.44 27.36
CA SER A 54 19.50 -3.42 27.52
C SER A 54 19.44 -4.43 26.36
N PRO A 55 19.18 -5.73 26.63
CA PRO A 55 19.05 -6.74 25.57
C PRO A 55 17.82 -6.45 24.69
N PRO A 56 17.94 -6.59 23.35
CA PRO A 56 16.78 -6.53 22.47
C PRO A 56 15.86 -7.74 22.73
N GLY A 57 14.54 -7.54 22.79
CA GLY A 57 13.60 -8.67 22.78
C GLY A 57 12.72 -8.90 24.00
N LEU A 58 12.75 -8.06 25.04
CA LEU A 58 11.63 -8.07 26.00
C LEU A 58 10.43 -7.35 25.38
N LEU A 59 9.27 -8.03 25.36
CA LEU A 59 7.96 -7.46 24.96
C LEU A 59 7.65 -6.14 25.69
N PHE A 60 8.33 -5.87 26.81
CA PHE A 60 8.34 -4.62 27.56
C PHE A 60 9.79 -4.26 27.91
N ASN A 61 10.35 -3.24 27.25
CA ASN A 61 11.64 -2.68 27.65
C ASN A 61 11.40 -1.45 28.54
N PRO A 62 11.55 -1.52 29.88
CA PRO A 62 11.28 -0.38 30.76
C PRO A 62 12.21 0.80 30.46
N SER A 63 13.41 0.56 29.93
CA SER A 63 14.36 1.63 29.57
C SER A 63 13.85 2.50 28.41
N TYR A 64 13.00 1.96 27.53
CA TYR A 64 12.34 2.75 26.49
C TYR A 64 11.46 3.86 27.08
N THR A 65 10.59 3.49 28.02
CA THR A 65 9.68 4.42 28.69
C THR A 65 10.45 5.44 29.53
N LEU A 66 11.56 5.05 30.15
CA LEU A 66 12.42 5.97 30.91
C LEU A 66 13.05 7.04 30.02
N VAL A 67 13.60 6.68 28.85
CA VAL A 67 14.16 7.65 27.90
C VAL A 67 13.07 8.56 27.36
N PHE A 68 11.92 7.99 26.96
CA PHE A 68 10.76 8.76 26.50
C PHE A 68 10.33 9.81 27.55
N ASN A 69 10.11 9.37 28.80
CA ASN A 69 9.66 10.25 29.87
C ASN A 69 10.70 11.33 30.21
N CYS A 70 11.99 10.98 30.21
CA CYS A 70 13.05 11.96 30.44
C CYS A 70 13.10 13.04 29.35
N LEU A 71 13.00 12.63 28.08
CA LEU A 71 12.96 13.56 26.95
C LEU A 71 11.74 14.48 27.04
N VAL A 72 10.55 13.93 27.25
CA VAL A 72 9.31 14.71 27.37
C VAL A 72 9.41 15.67 28.56
N ALA A 73 9.91 15.23 29.72
CA ALA A 73 10.04 16.08 30.90
C ALA A 73 10.98 17.28 30.68
N ASN A 74 12.02 17.12 29.87
CA ASN A 74 13.02 18.16 29.59
C ASN A 74 12.77 18.92 28.26
N THR A 75 11.62 18.71 27.62
CA THR A 75 11.24 19.41 26.39
C THR A 75 10.38 20.63 26.73
N GLN A 76 10.58 21.75 26.02
CA GLN A 76 9.78 22.96 26.21
C GLN A 76 8.31 22.73 25.84
N GLU A 77 7.39 23.38 26.56
CA GLU A 77 5.94 23.24 26.31
C GLU A 77 5.54 23.65 24.89
N LEU A 78 6.22 24.63 24.28
CA LEU A 78 5.99 25.01 22.89
C LEU A 78 6.25 23.84 21.92
N ILE A 79 7.35 23.10 22.11
CA ILE A 79 7.71 21.96 21.27
C ILE A 79 6.73 20.80 21.50
N LYS A 80 6.28 20.58 22.75
CA LYS A 80 5.25 19.57 23.04
C LYS A 80 3.94 19.90 22.35
N SER A 81 3.55 21.18 22.35
CA SER A 81 2.36 21.66 21.63
C SER A 81 2.49 21.45 20.13
N ASP A 82 3.67 21.70 19.55
CA ASP A 82 3.92 21.46 18.13
C ASP A 82 3.89 19.97 17.76
N MET A 83 4.52 19.12 18.59
CA MET A 83 4.41 17.66 18.46
C MET A 83 2.96 17.16 18.55
N ALA A 84 2.13 17.77 19.39
CA ALA A 84 0.72 17.42 19.45
C ALA A 84 -0.04 17.81 18.16
N SER A 85 0.32 18.95 17.55
CA SER A 85 -0.19 19.36 16.25
C SER A 85 0.24 18.41 15.12
N SER A 86 1.50 17.96 15.14
CA SER A 86 2.04 17.01 14.16
C SER A 86 1.34 15.65 14.21
N SER A 87 0.99 15.17 15.41
CA SER A 87 0.15 13.97 15.61
C SER A 87 -1.21 14.04 14.92
N VAL A 88 -1.82 15.24 14.82
CA VAL A 88 -3.09 15.42 14.09
C VAL A 88 -2.88 15.23 12.58
N VAL A 89 -1.84 15.85 12.02
CA VAL A 89 -1.50 15.72 10.59
C VAL A 89 -1.24 14.26 10.23
N LEU A 90 -0.39 13.58 11.01
CA LEU A 90 -0.06 12.18 10.80
C LEU A 90 -1.24 11.25 11.07
N GLY A 91 -2.09 11.55 12.07
CA GLY A 91 -3.29 10.76 12.36
C GLY A 91 -4.35 10.82 11.26
N LEU A 92 -4.51 11.97 10.60
CA LEU A 92 -5.44 12.14 9.48
C LEU A 92 -4.88 11.62 8.15
N MET A 93 -3.56 11.44 8.04
CA MET A 93 -2.89 11.00 6.81
C MET A 93 -3.51 9.73 6.19
N PRO A 94 -3.74 8.61 6.91
CA PRO A 94 -4.31 7.41 6.32
C PRO A 94 -5.66 7.68 5.65
N THR A 95 -6.54 8.44 6.31
CA THR A 95 -7.85 8.80 5.78
C THR A 95 -7.74 9.68 4.54
N ILE A 96 -6.95 10.76 4.60
CA ILE A 96 -6.78 11.68 3.46
C ILE A 96 -6.20 10.94 2.26
N LEU A 97 -5.17 10.13 2.48
CA LEU A 97 -4.56 9.40 1.39
C LEU A 97 -5.46 8.29 0.85
N SER A 98 -6.30 7.65 1.67
CA SER A 98 -7.30 6.67 1.21
C SER A 98 -8.30 7.28 0.23
N LEU A 99 -8.60 8.59 0.34
CA LEU A 99 -9.44 9.29 -0.64
C LEU A 99 -8.73 9.44 -2.01
N LEU A 100 -7.40 9.52 -2.02
CA LEU A 100 -6.58 9.63 -3.22
C LEU A 100 -6.12 8.26 -3.76
N GLY A 101 -6.21 7.23 -2.92
CA GLY A 101 -5.71 5.89 -3.16
C GLY A 101 -6.42 5.18 -4.30
N THR A 102 -5.76 4.13 -4.80
CA THR A 102 -6.31 3.25 -5.83
C THR A 102 -7.39 2.35 -5.25
N THR A 103 -8.45 2.12 -6.02
CA THR A 103 -9.51 1.21 -5.62
C THR A 103 -9.14 -0.22 -5.98
N THR A 104 -9.67 -1.18 -5.22
CA THR A 104 -9.38 -2.60 -5.46
C THR A 104 -9.87 -3.12 -6.82
N PRO A 105 -11.06 -2.75 -7.34
CA PRO A 105 -11.52 -3.17 -8.67
C PRO A 105 -10.65 -2.64 -9.80
N GLU A 106 -10.10 -1.44 -9.68
CA GLU A 106 -9.17 -0.87 -10.66
C GLU A 106 -7.89 -1.70 -10.78
N LEU A 107 -7.29 -2.05 -9.64
CA LEU A 107 -6.12 -2.92 -9.60
C LEU A 107 -6.45 -4.35 -10.03
N ALA A 108 -7.64 -4.85 -9.72
CA ALA A 108 -8.07 -6.16 -10.15
C ALA A 108 -8.22 -6.24 -11.68
N LEU A 109 -8.84 -5.22 -12.30
CA LEU A 109 -8.90 -5.11 -13.76
C LEU A 109 -7.51 -5.01 -14.38
N LEU A 110 -6.61 -4.22 -13.79
CA LEU A 110 -5.23 -4.10 -14.26
C LEU A 110 -4.48 -5.43 -14.13
N SER A 111 -4.68 -6.18 -13.04
CA SER A 111 -4.01 -7.46 -12.78
C SER A 111 -4.30 -8.53 -13.85
N SER A 112 -5.45 -8.42 -14.53
CA SER A 112 -5.79 -9.31 -15.63
C SER A 112 -4.89 -9.15 -16.87
N ARG A 113 -4.20 -8.01 -17.00
CA ARG A 113 -3.30 -7.69 -18.13
C ARG A 113 -1.84 -7.52 -17.71
N ARG A 114 -1.61 -6.76 -16.64
CA ARG A 114 -0.29 -6.33 -16.12
C ARG A 114 -0.19 -6.63 -14.62
N PRO A 115 -0.03 -7.90 -14.29
CA PRO A 115 -0.06 -8.40 -12.93
C PRO A 115 1.07 -7.93 -12.03
N LEU A 116 2.29 -7.76 -12.55
CA LEU A 116 3.43 -7.37 -11.72
C LEU A 116 3.29 -5.89 -11.38
N LEU A 117 2.95 -5.04 -12.36
CA LEU A 117 2.60 -3.65 -12.11
C LEU A 117 1.47 -3.53 -11.09
N ALA A 118 0.38 -4.30 -11.27
CA ALA A 118 -0.74 -4.31 -10.34
C ALA A 118 -0.36 -4.76 -8.92
N PHE A 119 0.68 -5.59 -8.77
CA PHE A 119 1.21 -6.01 -7.47
C PHE A 119 2.09 -4.94 -6.81
N PHE A 120 2.93 -4.24 -7.58
CA PHE A 120 3.82 -3.21 -7.04
C PHE A 120 3.09 -1.89 -6.70
N LEU A 121 2.00 -1.58 -7.40
CA LEU A 121 1.22 -0.36 -7.19
C LEU A 121 0.66 -0.21 -5.75
N PRO A 122 0.05 -1.23 -5.12
CA PRO A 122 -0.32 -1.23 -3.70
C PRO A 122 0.83 -0.90 -2.74
N ILE A 123 2.05 -1.28 -3.09
CA ILE A 123 3.22 -1.05 -2.23
C ILE A 123 3.69 0.41 -2.35
N GLY A 124 3.59 0.99 -3.55
CA GLY A 124 3.85 2.41 -3.79
C GLY A 124 2.70 3.35 -3.39
N SER A 125 1.49 2.81 -3.23
CA SER A 125 0.30 3.52 -2.75
C SER A 125 -0.44 2.69 -1.70
N PRO A 126 0.08 2.59 -0.46
CA PRO A 126 -0.53 1.82 0.62
C PRO A 126 -2.00 2.17 0.97
N PRO A 127 -2.43 3.44 0.91
CA PRO A 127 -3.79 3.80 1.28
C PRO A 127 -4.83 3.11 0.39
N VAL A 128 -5.71 2.34 1.02
CA VAL A 128 -6.82 1.65 0.35
C VAL A 128 -8.05 2.52 0.38
N ASN A 129 -8.64 2.79 -0.78
CA ASN A 129 -9.89 3.55 -0.86
C ASN A 129 -11.08 2.68 -0.40
N PRO A 130 -11.85 3.11 0.62
CA PRO A 130 -12.99 2.35 1.10
C PRO A 130 -14.13 2.34 0.07
N ILE A 131 -14.30 1.20 -0.59
CA ILE A 131 -15.48 0.92 -1.40
C ILE A 131 -16.55 0.39 -0.45
N ARG A 132 -17.77 0.94 -0.50
CA ARG A 132 -18.87 0.44 0.32
C ARG A 132 -19.16 -1.01 -0.08
N ALA A 133 -19.33 -1.88 0.91
CA ALA A 133 -19.51 -3.33 0.70
C ALA A 133 -20.72 -3.72 -0.16
N PHE A 134 -21.66 -2.80 -0.39
CA PHE A 134 -22.88 -3.00 -1.18
C PHE A 134 -23.06 -1.98 -2.30
N ASP A 135 -22.11 -1.04 -2.46
CA ASP A 135 -22.11 -0.04 -3.53
C ASP A 135 -20.86 -0.30 -4.38
N TYR A 136 -20.90 -1.39 -5.14
CA TYR A 136 -19.88 -1.67 -6.14
C TYR A 136 -20.15 -0.73 -7.30
N HIS A 137 -19.50 0.45 -7.29
CA HIS A 137 -19.51 1.32 -8.46
C HIS A 137 -19.02 0.47 -9.64
N GLN A 138 -19.91 0.13 -10.56
CA GLN A 138 -19.62 -0.87 -11.59
C GLN A 138 -18.42 -0.35 -12.38
N PRO A 139 -17.22 -0.95 -12.24
CA PRO A 139 -16.05 -0.42 -12.92
C PRO A 139 -16.25 -0.52 -14.44
N ILE A 140 -17.17 -1.39 -14.88
CA ILE A 140 -17.70 -1.52 -16.23
C ILE A 140 -18.36 -0.24 -16.75
N GLU A 141 -19.13 0.49 -15.96
CA GLU A 141 -19.75 1.74 -16.43
C GLU A 141 -18.69 2.81 -16.73
N ALA A 142 -17.66 2.88 -15.89
CA ALA A 142 -16.48 3.69 -16.16
C ALA A 142 -15.70 3.23 -17.40
N LEU A 143 -15.82 1.95 -17.78
CA LEU A 143 -15.28 1.43 -19.05
C LEU A 143 -16.17 1.73 -20.26
N LYS A 144 -17.51 1.83 -20.08
CA LYS A 144 -18.49 2.08 -21.14
C LYS A 144 -18.45 3.54 -21.65
N HIS A 145 -18.18 4.51 -20.78
CA HIS A 145 -18.20 5.94 -21.13
C HIS A 145 -16.90 6.66 -20.74
N GLY A 146 -15.98 6.86 -21.69
CA GLY A 146 -14.76 7.64 -21.45
C GLY A 146 -13.98 7.98 -22.71
N LYS A 147 -13.58 9.25 -22.86
CA LYS A 147 -12.64 9.67 -23.89
C LYS A 147 -11.23 9.24 -23.49
N SER A 148 -10.45 8.77 -24.46
CA SER A 148 -9.03 8.44 -24.23
C SER A 148 -8.23 9.70 -23.91
N LEU A 149 -7.42 9.68 -22.85
CA LEU A 149 -6.59 10.81 -22.40
C LEU A 149 -5.54 11.27 -23.43
N LEU A 150 -5.13 10.41 -24.37
CA LEU A 150 -4.18 10.72 -25.43
C LEU A 150 -4.56 10.09 -26.78
N GLY A 151 -4.14 10.74 -27.87
CA GLY A 151 -4.37 10.29 -29.25
C GLY A 151 -3.70 8.94 -29.58
N GLY A 152 -4.44 8.02 -30.20
CA GLY A 152 -4.02 6.63 -30.39
C GLY A 152 -2.75 6.40 -31.23
N LYS A 153 -2.40 7.33 -32.13
CA LYS A 153 -1.18 7.23 -32.98
C LYS A 153 0.11 7.55 -32.19
N PHE A 154 0.07 8.52 -31.28
CA PHE A 154 1.21 8.90 -30.45
C PHE A 154 1.60 7.75 -29.50
N GLN A 155 0.60 7.13 -28.87
CA GLN A 155 0.83 6.05 -27.90
C GLN A 155 1.39 4.76 -28.52
N SER A 156 1.04 4.42 -29.76
CA SER A 156 1.59 3.23 -30.43
C SER A 156 3.09 3.38 -30.73
N LYS A 157 3.53 4.57 -31.13
CA LYS A 157 4.94 4.85 -31.46
C LYS A 157 5.85 4.87 -30.22
N TYR A 158 5.34 5.36 -29.08
CA TYR A 158 6.10 5.50 -27.84
C TYR A 158 5.79 4.45 -26.76
N SER A 159 5.08 3.36 -27.11
CA SER A 159 4.60 2.36 -26.13
C SER A 159 5.72 1.81 -25.23
N ARG A 160 6.89 1.46 -25.78
CA ARG A 160 8.03 0.96 -24.98
C ARG A 160 8.58 2.00 -24.01
N LEU A 161 8.65 3.26 -24.44
CA LEU A 161 9.12 4.36 -23.59
C LEU A 161 8.13 4.61 -22.45
N ILE A 162 6.82 4.57 -22.72
CA ILE A 162 5.79 4.77 -21.71
C ILE A 162 5.83 3.66 -20.66
N VAL A 163 5.92 2.39 -21.07
CA VAL A 163 6.07 1.27 -20.14
C VAL A 163 7.32 1.40 -19.26
N LEU A 164 8.44 1.84 -19.84
CA LEU A 164 9.67 2.09 -19.08
C LEU A 164 9.46 3.20 -18.03
N LEU A 165 8.81 4.30 -18.42
CA LEU A 165 8.51 5.42 -17.52
C LEU A 165 7.59 5.00 -16.37
N GLU A 166 6.58 4.16 -16.63
CA GLU A 166 5.67 3.64 -15.59
C GLU A 166 6.39 2.73 -14.59
N LEU A 167 7.29 1.87 -15.07
CA LEU A 167 8.09 1.01 -14.20
C LEU A 167 9.04 1.83 -13.32
N ILE A 168 9.71 2.83 -13.90
CA ILE A 168 10.58 3.75 -13.15
C ILE A 168 9.76 4.54 -12.12
N ALA A 169 8.61 5.10 -12.52
CA ALA A 169 7.74 5.86 -11.64
C ALA A 169 7.19 5.01 -10.48
N THR A 170 6.76 3.78 -10.77
CA THR A 170 6.25 2.85 -9.74
C THR A 170 7.36 2.39 -8.81
N GLY A 171 8.55 2.08 -9.34
CA GLY A 171 9.72 1.72 -8.54
C GLY A 171 10.19 2.88 -7.64
N ALA A 172 10.18 4.11 -8.15
CA ALA A 172 10.50 5.31 -7.38
C ALA A 172 9.47 5.56 -6.27
N ALA A 173 8.17 5.41 -6.56
CA ALA A 173 7.11 5.52 -5.57
C ALA A 173 7.27 4.48 -4.45
N PHE A 174 7.54 3.22 -4.80
CA PHE A 174 7.85 2.15 -3.85
C PHE A 174 9.06 2.48 -2.97
N ALA A 175 10.19 2.88 -3.58
CA ALA A 175 11.40 3.24 -2.85
C ALA A 175 11.17 4.43 -1.90
N ASN A 176 10.38 5.42 -2.33
CA ASN A 176 10.03 6.56 -1.48
C ASN A 176 9.13 6.14 -0.30
N ILE A 177 8.12 5.29 -0.51
CA ILE A 177 7.31 4.75 0.59
C ILE A 177 8.20 3.97 1.56
N TRP A 178 8.98 3.03 1.06
CA TRP A 178 9.86 2.22 1.89
C TRP A 178 10.81 3.06 2.74
N THR A 179 11.45 4.05 2.13
CA THR A 179 12.38 4.95 2.84
C THR A 179 11.68 5.86 3.83
N VAL A 180 10.53 6.46 3.49
CA VAL A 180 9.82 7.35 4.40
C VAL A 180 9.22 6.59 5.58
N THR A 181 8.71 5.38 5.37
CA THR A 181 8.18 4.52 6.43
C THR A 181 9.30 4.07 7.38
N LEU A 182 10.47 3.68 6.86
CA LEU A 182 11.63 3.35 7.69
C LEU A 182 12.14 4.56 8.48
N GLN A 183 12.28 5.71 7.83
CA GLN A 183 12.73 6.94 8.48
C GLN A 183 11.77 7.33 9.59
N LEU A 184 10.46 7.26 9.35
CA LEU A 184 9.46 7.59 10.35
C LEU A 184 9.55 6.64 11.55
N GLY A 185 9.60 5.32 11.33
CA GLY A 185 9.69 4.35 12.44
C GLY A 185 11.00 4.42 13.23
N GLN A 186 12.10 4.85 12.61
CA GLN A 186 13.40 5.00 13.26
C GLN A 186 13.58 6.34 13.97
N TRP A 187 13.07 7.43 13.41
CA TRP A 187 13.29 8.80 13.90
C TRP A 187 12.14 9.32 14.77
N THR A 188 11.05 8.56 14.87
CA THR A 188 9.96 8.81 15.81
C THR A 188 9.82 7.68 16.80
N VAL A 189 8.99 7.93 17.81
CA VAL A 189 8.76 7.01 18.91
C VAL A 189 7.25 6.88 19.07
N ILE A 190 6.74 5.66 19.00
CA ILE A 190 5.29 5.40 19.07
C ILE A 190 4.91 5.28 20.54
N SER A 191 4.13 6.25 21.03
CA SER A 191 3.68 6.27 22.44
C SER A 191 2.78 5.07 22.79
N THR A 192 1.98 4.60 21.84
CA THR A 192 1.00 3.52 22.05
C THR A 192 1.64 2.15 21.82
N GLY A 193 2.29 1.62 22.87
CA GLY A 193 2.84 0.27 22.93
C GLY A 193 4.31 0.16 22.53
N CYS A 194 5.00 -0.79 23.17
CA CYS A 194 6.45 -0.98 23.21
C CYS A 194 7.20 -0.74 21.88
N GLY A 195 8.43 -0.22 21.99
CA GLY A 195 9.33 0.26 20.92
C GLY A 195 9.55 -0.69 19.75
N PHE A 196 8.53 -0.82 18.91
CA PHE A 196 8.48 -1.61 17.70
C PHE A 196 8.50 -0.65 16.52
N ILE A 197 9.62 -0.61 15.81
CA ILE A 197 9.84 0.21 14.61
C ILE A 197 9.06 -0.27 13.36
N TRP A 198 8.33 -1.38 13.48
CA TRP A 198 7.70 -2.09 12.37
C TRP A 198 6.19 -1.88 12.29
N LYS A 199 5.58 -1.07 13.17
CA LYS A 199 4.13 -0.82 13.14
C LYS A 199 3.70 -0.09 11.86
N GLU A 200 4.46 0.90 11.44
CA GLU A 200 4.22 1.60 10.17
C GLU A 200 4.43 0.67 8.97
N MET A 201 5.36 -0.29 9.08
CA MET A 201 5.55 -1.32 8.06
C MET A 201 4.41 -2.34 8.00
N ILE A 202 3.82 -2.70 9.15
CA ILE A 202 2.59 -3.50 9.18
C ILE A 202 1.48 -2.75 8.45
N TRP A 203 1.36 -1.44 8.65
CA TRP A 203 0.38 -0.64 7.93
C TRP A 203 0.59 -0.73 6.42
N VAL A 204 1.81 -0.50 5.91
CA VAL A 204 2.13 -0.66 4.48
C VAL A 204 1.85 -2.09 3.98
N GLY A 205 2.29 -3.11 4.72
CA GLY A 205 2.11 -4.51 4.34
C GLY A 205 0.64 -4.93 4.31
N SER A 206 -0.18 -4.43 5.24
CA SER A 206 -1.60 -4.76 5.30
C SER A 206 -2.38 -4.28 4.08
N ALA A 207 -1.98 -3.16 3.48
CA ALA A 207 -2.54 -2.67 2.22
C ALA A 207 -2.39 -3.67 1.07
N VAL A 208 -1.19 -4.24 0.93
CA VAL A 208 -0.90 -5.25 -0.09
C VAL A 208 -1.81 -6.46 0.08
N VAL A 209 -1.97 -6.91 1.32
CA VAL A 209 -2.86 -8.04 1.65
C VAL A 209 -4.31 -7.74 1.27
N ILE A 210 -4.81 -6.55 1.61
CA ILE A 210 -6.18 -6.12 1.27
C ILE A 210 -6.38 -6.11 -0.25
N HIS A 211 -5.45 -5.53 -1.00
CA HIS A 211 -5.52 -5.49 -2.46
C HIS A 211 -5.42 -6.87 -3.10
N LEU A 212 -4.61 -7.78 -2.56
CA LEU A 212 -4.54 -9.17 -3.04
C LEU A 212 -5.87 -9.90 -2.86
N PHE A 213 -6.47 -9.83 -1.67
CA PHE A 213 -7.75 -10.48 -1.40
C PHE A 213 -8.90 -9.87 -2.18
N GLY A 214 -8.95 -8.54 -2.33
CA GLY A 214 -9.99 -7.94 -3.14
C GLY A 214 -9.79 -8.17 -4.64
N THR A 215 -8.55 -8.29 -5.12
CA THR A 215 -8.26 -8.74 -6.50
C THR A 215 -8.71 -10.19 -6.71
N LEU A 216 -8.46 -11.05 -5.73
CA LEU A 216 -8.93 -12.43 -5.75
C LEU A 216 -10.47 -12.49 -5.74
N ALA A 217 -11.13 -11.68 -4.91
CA ALA A 217 -12.59 -11.57 -4.88
C ALA A 217 -13.13 -11.21 -6.28
N PHE A 218 -12.54 -10.19 -6.90
CA PHE A 218 -12.93 -9.74 -8.24
C PHE A 218 -12.68 -10.80 -9.32
N SER A 219 -11.61 -11.59 -9.19
CA SER A 219 -11.31 -12.67 -10.13
C SER A 219 -12.39 -13.76 -10.17
N PHE A 220 -13.16 -13.93 -9.09
CA PHE A 220 -14.32 -14.85 -9.08
C PHE A 220 -15.54 -14.29 -9.82
N ARG A 221 -15.58 -12.98 -10.10
CA ARG A 221 -16.68 -12.31 -10.82
C ARG A 221 -16.37 -12.09 -12.30
N THR A 222 -15.08 -12.10 -12.66
CA THR A 222 -14.63 -11.83 -14.03
C THR A 222 -13.97 -13.02 -14.67
N LYS A 223 -14.51 -13.48 -15.80
CA LYS A 223 -13.86 -14.47 -16.65
C LYS A 223 -13.27 -13.77 -17.88
N VAL A 224 -11.96 -13.89 -18.05
CA VAL A 224 -11.24 -13.33 -19.22
C VAL A 224 -11.11 -14.41 -20.28
N GLU A 225 -11.95 -14.33 -21.31
CA GLU A 225 -11.87 -15.26 -22.43
C GLU A 225 -10.82 -14.78 -23.44
N HIS A 226 -9.83 -15.64 -23.68
CA HIS A 226 -8.78 -15.40 -24.66
C HIS A 226 -9.20 -16.08 -25.97
N SER A 227 -9.48 -15.29 -27.01
CA SER A 227 -9.69 -15.83 -28.35
C SER A 227 -8.48 -16.63 -28.80
N GLY A 228 -8.62 -17.95 -28.93
CA GLY A 228 -7.66 -18.83 -29.61
C GLY A 228 -6.87 -19.84 -28.77
N SER A 229 -7.21 -20.15 -27.51
CA SER A 229 -6.47 -21.18 -26.74
C SER A 229 -7.15 -22.55 -26.72
N THR A 230 -7.04 -23.31 -27.81
CA THR A 230 -7.12 -24.77 -27.77
C THR A 230 -5.73 -25.31 -27.44
N THR A 231 -5.44 -25.51 -26.15
CA THR A 231 -4.11 -25.99 -25.73
C THR A 231 -4.22 -27.34 -25.04
N SER A 232 -4.08 -28.41 -25.83
CA SER A 232 -3.87 -29.77 -25.35
C SER A 232 -2.42 -29.92 -24.88
N GLY A 233 -2.20 -30.27 -23.62
CA GLY A 233 -0.87 -30.37 -23.01
C GLY A 233 -0.91 -30.63 -21.50
N THR A 234 0.23 -30.97 -20.91
CA THR A 234 0.37 -31.26 -19.47
C THR A 234 0.17 -30.01 -18.60
N LEU A 235 -0.21 -30.16 -17.32
CA LEU A 235 -0.44 -29.03 -16.39
C LEU A 235 0.77 -28.07 -16.31
N VAL A 236 1.99 -28.63 -16.31
CA VAL A 236 3.24 -27.85 -16.23
C VAL A 236 3.47 -27.03 -17.50
N GLN A 237 3.25 -27.60 -18.69
CA GLN A 237 3.35 -26.85 -19.95
C GLN A 237 2.32 -25.72 -20.02
N ARG A 238 1.09 -25.95 -19.53
CA ARG A 238 0.06 -24.89 -19.44
C ARG A 238 0.49 -23.77 -18.50
N LEU A 239 1.14 -24.09 -17.37
CA LEU A 239 1.67 -23.11 -16.43
C LEU A 239 2.80 -22.29 -17.05
N ILE A 240 3.77 -22.93 -17.72
CA ILE A 240 4.89 -22.24 -18.37
C ILE A 240 4.40 -21.32 -19.49
N GLU A 241 3.49 -21.78 -20.35
CA GLU A 241 2.93 -20.94 -21.42
C GLU A 241 2.02 -19.82 -20.89
N ARG A 242 1.40 -19.99 -19.72
CA ARG A 242 0.73 -18.90 -19.02
C ARG A 242 1.74 -17.88 -18.51
N LEU A 243 2.78 -18.31 -17.79
CA LEU A 243 3.83 -17.44 -17.25
C LEU A 243 4.56 -16.67 -18.37
N LYS A 244 4.87 -17.32 -19.49
CA LYS A 244 5.52 -16.69 -20.64
C LYS A 244 4.62 -15.64 -21.30
N ARG A 245 3.31 -15.89 -21.41
CA ARG A 245 2.34 -14.89 -21.90
C ARG A 245 2.21 -13.71 -20.93
N TRP A 246 2.18 -13.98 -19.63
CA TRP A 246 2.14 -12.98 -18.56
C TRP A 246 3.38 -12.08 -18.58
N ALA A 247 4.57 -12.69 -18.68
CA ALA A 247 5.82 -11.96 -18.76
C ALA A 247 5.88 -11.07 -20.01
N LYS A 248 5.36 -11.54 -21.15
CA LYS A 248 5.26 -10.73 -22.37
C LYS A 248 4.25 -9.60 -22.25
N SER A 249 3.12 -9.81 -21.57
CA SER A 249 2.08 -8.79 -21.40
C SER A 249 2.51 -7.69 -20.42
N GLU A 250 3.43 -7.97 -19.51
CA GLU A 250 3.93 -6.98 -18.55
C GLU A 250 4.67 -5.80 -19.21
N PHE A 251 5.43 -6.08 -20.27
CA PHE A 251 6.25 -5.09 -20.98
C PHE A 251 5.51 -4.40 -22.14
N VAL A 252 4.18 -4.52 -22.19
CA VAL A 252 3.32 -3.95 -23.23
C VAL A 252 2.14 -3.26 -22.57
N SER A 253 1.97 -1.96 -22.79
CA SER A 253 0.84 -1.18 -22.25
C SER A 253 -0.52 -1.78 -22.65
N CYS A 254 -1.52 -1.72 -21.76
CA CYS A 254 -2.85 -2.30 -21.95
C CYS A 254 -3.54 -1.90 -23.27
N ARG A 255 -3.22 -0.73 -23.83
CA ARG A 255 -3.79 -0.25 -25.11
C ARG A 255 -3.22 -0.97 -26.34
N THR A 256 -1.95 -1.36 -26.28
CA THR A 256 -1.26 -2.05 -27.38
C THR A 256 -1.48 -3.56 -27.36
N GLN A 257 -2.10 -4.08 -26.31
CA GLN A 257 -2.46 -5.49 -26.21
C GLN A 257 -3.68 -5.82 -27.09
N THR A 258 -3.81 -7.10 -27.43
CA THR A 258 -4.95 -7.64 -28.16
C THR A 258 -6.27 -7.37 -27.42
N LYS A 259 -7.36 -7.27 -28.18
CA LYS A 259 -8.72 -7.08 -27.61
C LYS A 259 -9.13 -8.32 -26.82
N HIS A 260 -9.68 -8.12 -25.62
CA HIS A 260 -10.21 -9.22 -24.80
C HIS A 260 -11.70 -8.98 -24.53
N THR A 261 -12.42 -10.08 -24.41
CA THR A 261 -13.80 -10.08 -23.94
C THR A 261 -13.79 -10.36 -22.44
N LEU A 262 -14.36 -9.43 -21.68
CA LEU A 262 -14.57 -9.60 -20.24
C LEU A 262 -16.02 -10.04 -20.04
N ILE A 263 -16.20 -11.26 -19.56
CA ILE A 263 -17.50 -11.82 -19.21
C ILE A 263 -17.74 -11.53 -17.73
N TRP A 264 -18.82 -10.82 -17.44
CA TRP A 264 -19.23 -10.50 -16.07
C TRP A 264 -20.23 -11.53 -15.59
N GLN A 265 -19.86 -12.27 -14.53
CA GLN A 265 -20.69 -13.33 -13.96
C GLN A 265 -21.58 -12.80 -12.82
N SER A 266 -22.67 -13.51 -12.55
CA SER A 266 -23.57 -13.26 -11.43
C SER A 266 -22.87 -13.43 -10.07
N GLU A 267 -23.46 -12.84 -9.04
CA GLU A 267 -22.83 -12.75 -7.71
C GLU A 267 -22.72 -14.13 -7.05
N ASN A 268 -21.50 -14.51 -6.68
CA ASN A 268 -21.20 -15.76 -5.98
C ASN A 268 -21.02 -15.50 -4.47
N VAL A 269 -21.39 -16.46 -3.62
CA VAL A 269 -21.19 -16.42 -2.17
C VAL A 269 -19.72 -16.14 -1.81
N TRP A 270 -18.76 -16.69 -2.57
CA TRP A 270 -17.33 -16.41 -2.38
C TRP A 270 -16.95 -14.95 -2.67
N PHE A 271 -17.56 -14.36 -3.71
CA PHE A 271 -17.38 -12.94 -4.02
C PHE A 271 -17.94 -12.08 -2.89
N LEU A 272 -19.13 -12.40 -2.39
CA LEU A 272 -19.75 -11.66 -1.29
C LEU A 272 -18.91 -11.72 0.00
N GLY A 273 -18.47 -12.93 0.39
CA GLY A 273 -17.65 -13.12 1.60
C GLY A 273 -16.30 -12.41 1.54
N LEU A 274 -15.57 -12.52 0.42
CA LEU A 274 -14.28 -11.86 0.26
C LEU A 274 -14.39 -10.34 0.14
N SER A 275 -15.45 -9.84 -0.50
CA SER A 275 -15.66 -8.40 -0.63
C SER A 275 -16.09 -7.77 0.70
N TRP A 276 -16.91 -8.46 1.49
CA TRP A 276 -17.21 -8.07 2.86
C TRP A 276 -15.94 -8.02 3.72
N TRP A 277 -15.09 -9.05 3.63
CA TRP A 277 -13.81 -9.08 4.33
C TRP A 277 -12.90 -7.92 3.90
N ALA A 278 -12.76 -7.66 2.59
CA ALA A 278 -11.93 -6.58 2.07
C ALA A 278 -12.42 -5.21 2.54
N SER A 279 -13.73 -5.01 2.64
CA SER A 279 -14.32 -3.78 3.19
C SER A 279 -13.98 -3.61 4.68
N MET A 280 -14.21 -4.64 5.50
CA MET A 280 -13.87 -4.59 6.94
C MET A 280 -12.36 -4.40 7.16
N ALA A 281 -11.53 -5.08 6.37
CA ALA A 281 -10.08 -4.95 6.42
C ALA A 281 -9.62 -3.54 6.02
N THR A 282 -10.29 -2.89 5.06
CA THR A 282 -10.01 -1.49 4.68
C THR A 282 -10.31 -0.53 5.83
N ILE A 283 -11.45 -0.70 6.52
CA ILE A 283 -11.79 0.10 7.70
C ILE A 283 -10.75 -0.12 8.81
N ALA A 284 -10.41 -1.38 9.10
CA ALA A 284 -9.41 -1.73 10.10
C ALA A 284 -8.02 -1.15 9.75
N HIS A 285 -7.63 -1.15 8.48
CA HIS A 285 -6.39 -0.57 7.99
C HIS A 285 -6.33 0.95 8.20
N ILE A 286 -7.41 1.68 7.92
CA ILE A 286 -7.49 3.13 8.17
C ILE A 286 -7.39 3.41 9.67
N VAL A 287 -8.17 2.71 10.50
CA VAL A 287 -8.16 2.89 11.97
C VAL A 287 -6.80 2.55 12.56
N TYR A 288 -6.19 1.45 12.14
CA TYR A 288 -4.85 1.04 12.58
C TYR A 288 -3.79 2.06 12.18
N GLY A 289 -3.85 2.55 10.94
CA GLY A 289 -2.98 3.63 10.45
C GLY A 289 -3.12 4.87 11.32
N THR A 290 -4.35 5.36 11.51
CA THR A 290 -4.62 6.59 12.27
C THR A 290 -4.11 6.47 13.70
N SER A 291 -4.36 5.35 14.36
CA SER A 291 -3.83 5.07 15.70
C SER A 291 -2.30 5.05 15.71
N THR A 292 -1.67 4.37 14.76
CA THR A 292 -0.21 4.23 14.71
C THR A 292 0.48 5.57 14.43
N PHE A 293 0.04 6.29 13.40
CA PHE A 293 0.66 7.55 12.98
C PHE A 293 0.36 8.72 13.93
N SER A 294 -0.82 8.79 14.54
CA SER A 294 -1.09 9.81 15.58
C SER A 294 -0.24 9.61 16.83
N SER A 295 0.16 8.37 17.11
CA SER A 295 1.00 8.01 18.25
C SER A 295 2.49 8.31 18.02
N ALA A 296 2.91 8.71 16.82
CA ALA A 296 4.29 9.04 16.53
C ALA A 296 4.68 10.37 17.21
N THR A 297 5.72 10.33 18.04
CA THR A 297 6.24 11.49 18.77
C THR A 297 7.67 11.84 18.34
N PHE A 298 8.16 12.99 18.82
CA PHE A 298 9.46 13.58 18.48
C PHE A 298 9.61 14.00 17.00
N ILE A 299 8.50 14.34 16.37
CA ILE A 299 8.42 14.97 15.05
C ILE A 299 7.66 16.30 15.18
N GLY A 300 8.22 17.36 14.61
CA GLY A 300 7.56 18.67 14.54
C GLY A 300 6.54 18.74 13.41
N GLN A 301 5.72 19.78 13.40
CA GLN A 301 4.64 19.92 12.43
C GLN A 301 5.17 20.06 11.00
N ASN A 302 6.27 20.78 10.78
CA ASN A 302 6.82 20.97 9.43
C ASN A 302 7.35 19.65 8.86
N ASP A 303 8.06 18.89 9.68
CA ASP A 303 8.56 17.57 9.31
C ASP A 303 7.41 16.57 9.07
N ALA A 304 6.33 16.62 9.86
CA ALA A 304 5.15 15.79 9.64
C ALA A 304 4.44 16.12 8.31
N VAL A 305 4.31 17.40 7.94
CA VAL A 305 3.78 17.82 6.64
C VAL A 305 4.67 17.33 5.50
N ALA A 306 6.00 17.38 5.67
CA ALA A 306 6.93 16.84 4.68
C ALA A 306 6.79 15.33 4.50
N VAL A 307 6.61 14.57 5.59
CA VAL A 307 6.31 13.13 5.55
C VAL A 307 5.00 12.87 4.81
N PHE A 308 3.94 13.59 5.17
CA PHE A 308 2.64 13.51 4.48
C PHE A 308 2.77 13.78 2.98
N ALA A 309 3.47 14.84 2.59
CA ALA A 309 3.67 15.21 1.19
C ALA A 309 4.41 14.12 0.40
N ARG A 310 5.40 13.45 1.02
CA ARG A 310 6.11 12.32 0.41
C ARG A 310 5.18 11.13 0.17
N TYR A 311 4.35 10.75 1.15
CA TYR A 311 3.35 9.71 0.94
C TYR A 311 2.34 10.10 -0.15
N ALA A 312 1.80 11.33 -0.10
CA ALA A 312 0.86 11.85 -1.07
C ALA A 312 1.42 11.85 -2.50
N THR A 313 2.70 12.19 -2.66
CA THR A 313 3.38 12.17 -3.96
C THR A 313 3.45 10.76 -4.53
N SER A 314 3.87 9.77 -3.75
CA SER A 314 3.89 8.37 -4.19
C SER A 314 2.48 7.88 -4.60
N VAL A 315 1.47 8.19 -3.78
CA VAL A 315 0.07 7.85 -4.07
C VAL A 315 -0.39 8.50 -5.38
N ALA A 316 -0.10 9.79 -5.58
CA ALA A 316 -0.47 10.51 -6.79
C ALA A 316 0.21 9.91 -8.04
N VAL A 317 1.51 9.58 -7.96
CA VAL A 317 2.23 8.93 -9.06
C VAL A 317 1.60 7.57 -9.41
N CYS A 318 1.36 6.72 -8.41
CA CYS A 318 0.70 5.43 -8.62
C CYS A 318 -0.72 5.60 -9.20
N ARG A 319 -1.46 6.62 -8.75
CA ARG A 319 -2.80 6.94 -9.26
C ARG A 319 -2.76 7.34 -10.73
N ILE A 320 -1.78 8.15 -11.13
CA ILE A 320 -1.58 8.55 -12.54
C ILE A 320 -1.29 7.32 -13.41
N VAL A 321 -0.41 6.42 -12.95
CA VAL A 321 -0.08 5.17 -13.67
C VAL A 321 -1.33 4.30 -13.83
N VAL A 322 -2.11 4.10 -12.77
CA VAL A 322 -3.37 3.33 -12.83
C VAL A 322 -4.37 3.99 -13.77
N ALA A 323 -4.59 5.29 -13.67
CA ALA A 323 -5.52 6.01 -14.53
C ALA A 323 -5.12 5.91 -16.01
N TYR A 324 -3.82 6.00 -16.30
CA TYR A 324 -3.29 5.83 -17.64
C TYR A 324 -3.55 4.42 -18.18
N GLU A 325 -3.18 3.36 -17.45
CA GLU A 325 -3.34 1.99 -17.91
C GLU A 325 -4.82 1.57 -18.04
N LEU A 326 -5.68 2.02 -17.12
CA LEU A 326 -7.12 1.81 -17.23
C LEU A 326 -7.70 2.52 -18.46
N SER A 327 -7.23 3.73 -18.79
CA SER A 327 -7.65 4.42 -20.01
C SER A 327 -7.26 3.64 -21.28
N GLY A 328 -6.13 2.94 -21.24
CA GLY A 328 -5.71 2.02 -22.30
C GLY A 328 -6.57 0.77 -22.37
N LEU A 329 -6.91 0.20 -21.21
CA LEU A 329 -7.79 -0.97 -21.09
C LEU A 329 -9.19 -0.70 -21.65
N ARG A 330 -9.74 0.50 -21.41
CA ARG A 330 -11.02 0.97 -21.99
C ARG A 330 -11.04 0.90 -23.52
N ALA A 331 -9.92 1.21 -24.16
CA ALA A 331 -9.84 1.21 -25.60
C ALA A 331 -9.75 -0.21 -26.21
N THR A 332 -9.49 -1.24 -25.41
CA THR A 332 -9.23 -2.60 -25.90
C THR A 332 -10.17 -3.67 -25.35
N ILE A 333 -10.90 -3.40 -24.26
CA ILE A 333 -11.89 -4.33 -23.70
C ILE A 333 -13.24 -4.22 -24.42
N ARG A 334 -13.84 -5.37 -24.71
CA ARG A 334 -15.29 -5.50 -24.95
C ARG A 334 -15.91 -6.15 -23.71
N VAL A 335 -16.92 -5.50 -23.14
CA VAL A 335 -17.68 -6.06 -22.01
C VAL A 335 -18.91 -6.76 -22.57
N VAL A 336 -19.12 -8.01 -22.18
CA VAL A 336 -20.34 -8.78 -22.47
C VAL A 336 -20.97 -9.15 -21.14
N GLU A 337 -22.20 -8.70 -20.92
CA GLU A 337 -23.01 -9.12 -19.78
C GLU A 337 -23.64 -10.48 -20.11
N GLU A 338 -23.59 -11.40 -19.16
CA GLU A 338 -24.29 -12.69 -19.28
C GLU A 338 -25.80 -12.39 -19.19
N THR A 339 -26.48 -12.36 -20.34
CA THR A 339 -27.94 -12.30 -20.38
C THR A 339 -28.48 -13.56 -19.74
N GLU A 340 -29.24 -13.41 -18.64
CA GLU A 340 -30.09 -14.48 -18.11
C GLU A 340 -30.91 -15.06 -19.27
N SER A 341 -30.69 -16.34 -19.59
CA SER A 341 -31.58 -17.07 -20.47
C SER A 341 -32.98 -17.06 -19.86
N PRO A 342 -34.05 -16.75 -20.61
CA PRO A 342 -35.40 -16.93 -20.10
C PRO A 342 -35.56 -18.41 -19.74
N SER A 343 -35.80 -18.68 -18.47
CA SER A 343 -36.24 -19.99 -18.00
C SER A 343 -37.56 -20.32 -18.70
N GLU A 344 -37.54 -21.29 -19.62
CA GLU A 344 -38.73 -21.97 -20.14
C GLU A 344 -39.45 -22.76 -19.05
#